data_AF-A0AAW0GIJ6-F1
#
_entry.id   AF-A0AAW0GIJ6-F1
#
_cell.length_a   1.000
_cell.length_b   1.000
_cell.length_c   1.000
_cell.angle_alpha   90.00
_cell.angle_beta   90.00
_cell.angle_gamma   90.00
#
_symmetry.space_group_name_H-M   'P 1'
#
loop_
_entity.id
_entity.type
_entity.pdbx_description
1 polymer ?
#
loop_
_entity_poly.entity_id
_entity_poly.type
_entity_poly.pdbx_seq_one_letter_code
_entity_poly.pdbx_strand_id
1 'polypeptide(L)'
;MKGLPSYSSGEWLKFTQDLLEYFDAERDNKRYHCNDLEAFCLKAHKDKTYMQMSQWKNYSREFICIAGWLVTYKKISANEQAFYFWKGIPKSFRAQLESYLLAIDPSHDLETPFEINDIHKLAKSMLQYEKDSSTSSDEASKSDSNSESSKSEEETTTRKFKNKKKKSKKCKTAT
;
A
#
# COMPACT_ATOMS: atom_id res chain seq x y z
N MET A 1 -37.90 -20.02 14.04
CA MET A 1 -37.10 -20.47 15.21
C MET A 1 -37.88 -21.22 16.28
N LYS A 2 -39.20 -21.46 16.17
CA LYS A 2 -39.98 -22.27 17.14
C LYS A 2 -39.72 -23.79 17.08
N GLY A 3 -38.83 -24.25 16.19
CA GLY A 3 -38.55 -25.67 15.96
C GLY A 3 -37.38 -26.24 16.76
N LEU A 4 -36.66 -25.40 17.52
CA LEU A 4 -35.57 -25.86 18.40
C LEU A 4 -36.16 -26.37 19.73
N PRO A 5 -35.78 -27.57 20.20
CA PRO A 5 -36.26 -28.11 21.48
C PRO A 5 -35.94 -27.18 22.65
N SER A 6 -34.77 -26.56 22.60
CA SER A 6 -34.23 -25.55 23.52
C SER A 6 -35.04 -24.25 23.56
N TYR A 7 -35.75 -23.90 22.48
CA TYR A 7 -36.69 -22.77 22.47
C TYR A 7 -38.01 -23.13 23.18
N SER A 8 -38.45 -24.38 23.07
CA SER A 8 -39.70 -24.85 23.66
C SER A 8 -39.57 -25.24 25.13
N SER A 9 -38.37 -25.59 25.59
CA SER A 9 -38.05 -25.90 26.99
C SER A 9 -37.76 -24.66 27.85
N GLY A 10 -37.66 -23.47 27.26
CA GLY A 10 -37.35 -22.22 27.97
C GLY A 10 -35.89 -22.08 28.42
N GLU A 11 -35.00 -22.98 27.99
CA GLU A 11 -33.58 -22.92 28.33
C GLU A 11 -32.84 -21.92 27.43
N TRP A 12 -32.92 -20.64 27.81
CA TRP A 12 -32.36 -19.53 27.04
C TRP A 12 -30.85 -19.69 26.72
N LEU A 13 -30.07 -20.23 27.66
CA LEU A 13 -28.62 -20.43 27.50
C LEU A 13 -28.28 -21.43 26.38
N LYS A 14 -28.96 -22.58 26.35
CA LYS A 14 -28.78 -23.57 25.28
C LYS A 14 -29.32 -23.06 23.95
N PHE A 15 -30.45 -22.35 23.99
CA PHE A 15 -30.98 -21.72 22.79
C PHE A 15 -30.00 -20.70 22.18
N THR A 16 -29.33 -19.89 22.99
CA THR A 16 -28.31 -18.95 22.49
C THR A 16 -27.09 -19.66 21.94
N GLN A 17 -26.72 -20.81 22.51
CA GLN A 17 -25.58 -21.61 22.06
C GLN A 17 -25.88 -22.34 20.74
N ASP A 18 -27.06 -22.97 20.64
CA ASP A 18 -27.57 -23.57 19.41
C ASP A 18 -27.69 -22.51 18.31
N LEU A 19 -28.18 -21.31 18.64
CA LEU A 19 -28.28 -20.21 17.69
C LEU A 19 -26.89 -19.78 17.20
N LEU A 20 -25.91 -19.69 18.10
CA LEU A 20 -24.52 -19.38 17.77
C LEU A 20 -23.91 -20.41 16.80
N GLU A 21 -24.23 -21.69 17.02
CA GLU A 21 -23.74 -22.82 16.23
C GLU A 21 -24.42 -22.90 14.86
N TYR A 22 -25.75 -22.79 14.80
CA TYR A 22 -26.51 -22.81 13.53
C TYR A 22 -26.25 -21.58 12.66
N PHE A 23 -26.00 -20.42 13.26
CA PHE A 23 -25.65 -19.21 12.52
C PHE A 23 -24.15 -19.07 12.26
N ASP A 24 -23.36 -20.09 12.64
CA ASP A 24 -21.94 -20.18 12.32
C ASP A 24 -21.24 -18.88 12.71
N ALA A 25 -21.52 -18.36 13.92
CA ALA A 25 -21.05 -17.04 14.36
C ALA A 25 -19.52 -16.92 14.38
N GLU A 26 -18.82 -18.06 14.37
CA GLU A 26 -17.38 -18.14 14.18
C GLU A 26 -16.90 -17.77 12.77
N ARG A 27 -17.80 -17.73 11.76
CA ARG A 27 -17.50 -17.27 10.41
C ARG A 27 -17.12 -15.78 10.39
N ASP A 28 -17.67 -14.96 11.28
CA ASP A 28 -17.28 -13.54 11.41
C ASP A 28 -15.85 -13.37 11.94
N ASN A 29 -15.33 -14.35 12.68
CA ASN A 29 -13.93 -14.39 13.14
C ASN A 29 -12.93 -14.78 12.03
N LYS A 30 -13.36 -14.88 10.76
CA LYS A 30 -12.54 -15.30 9.61
C LYS A 30 -12.37 -14.20 8.55
N ARG A 31 -12.56 -12.92 8.92
CA ARG A 31 -12.46 -11.81 7.95
C ARG A 31 -11.10 -11.70 7.26
N TYR A 32 -10.01 -11.85 8.02
CA TYR A 32 -8.65 -11.84 7.47
C TYR A 32 -7.79 -12.98 8.04
N HIS A 33 -6.89 -13.49 7.21
CA HIS A 33 -5.88 -14.48 7.58
C HIS A 33 -4.47 -13.91 7.43
N CYS A 34 -3.48 -14.54 8.08
CA CYS A 34 -2.07 -14.15 7.94
C CYS A 34 -1.60 -14.25 6.47
N ASN A 35 -2.17 -15.20 5.71
CA ASN A 35 -1.90 -15.33 4.27
C ASN A 35 -2.39 -14.11 3.46
N ASP A 36 -3.51 -13.48 3.86
CA ASP A 36 -4.01 -12.28 3.19
C ASP A 36 -3.06 -11.10 3.41
N LEU A 37 -2.51 -10.99 4.63
CA LEU A 37 -1.49 -9.99 4.95
C LEU A 37 -0.22 -10.21 4.14
N GLU A 38 0.27 -11.45 4.05
CA GLU A 38 1.46 -11.76 3.26
C GLU A 38 1.23 -11.52 1.76
N ALA A 39 0.09 -11.95 1.23
CA ALA A 39 -0.28 -11.70 -0.16
C ALA A 39 -0.39 -10.20 -0.47
N PHE A 40 -0.93 -9.41 0.47
CA PHE A 40 -0.96 -7.95 0.38
C PHE A 40 0.45 -7.37 0.36
N CYS A 41 1.32 -7.73 1.30
CA CYS A 41 2.71 -7.26 1.36
C CYS A 41 3.49 -7.63 0.08
N LEU A 42 3.32 -8.85 -0.44
CA LEU A 42 3.98 -9.30 -1.66
C LEU A 42 3.51 -8.53 -2.90
N LYS A 43 2.23 -8.15 -2.94
CA LYS A 43 1.66 -7.33 -4.01
C LYS A 43 2.21 -5.90 -3.91
N ALA A 44 2.07 -5.28 -2.74
CA ALA A 44 2.59 -3.95 -2.44
C ALA A 44 4.08 -3.82 -2.76
N HIS A 45 4.90 -4.78 -2.32
CA HIS A 45 6.34 -4.76 -2.57
C HIS A 45 6.70 -4.78 -4.07
N LYS A 46 5.88 -5.41 -4.92
CA LYS A 46 6.10 -5.47 -6.37
C LYS A 46 5.69 -4.17 -7.07
N ASP A 47 4.74 -3.46 -6.50
CA ASP A 47 4.26 -2.21 -7.04
C ASP A 47 5.31 -1.12 -6.83
N LYS A 48 5.87 -0.60 -7.93
CA LYS A 48 6.92 0.45 -7.89
C LYS A 48 6.37 1.84 -7.59
N THR A 49 5.10 1.93 -7.19
CA THR A 49 4.28 3.12 -7.46
C THR A 49 4.33 4.16 -6.34
N TYR A 50 4.88 3.85 -5.15
CA TYR A 50 4.80 4.71 -3.95
C TYR A 50 5.59 6.03 -3.97
N MET A 51 5.92 6.57 -5.13
CA MET A 51 6.44 7.94 -5.28
C MET A 51 5.34 9.00 -5.03
N GLN A 52 4.08 8.60 -4.82
CA GLN A 52 2.98 9.54 -4.62
C GLN A 52 2.33 9.40 -3.24
N MET A 53 2.11 10.55 -2.60
CA MET A 53 1.46 10.69 -1.30
C MET A 53 0.08 10.03 -1.22
N SER A 54 -0.71 10.06 -2.31
CA SER A 54 -2.02 9.40 -2.38
C SER A 54 -1.91 7.88 -2.23
N GLN A 55 -0.89 7.29 -2.85
CA GLN A 55 -0.66 5.85 -2.88
C GLN A 55 -0.07 5.36 -1.56
N TRP A 56 0.84 6.13 -0.96
CA TRP A 56 1.33 5.87 0.39
C TRP A 56 0.20 5.82 1.43
N LYS A 57 -0.72 6.80 1.36
CA LYS A 57 -1.91 6.80 2.23
C LYS A 57 -2.80 5.59 1.97
N ASN A 58 -2.98 5.19 0.70
CA ASN A 58 -3.81 4.04 0.39
C ASN A 58 -3.22 2.74 0.94
N TYR A 59 -1.92 2.52 0.71
CA TYR A 59 -1.17 1.42 1.29
C TYR A 59 -1.30 1.38 2.81
N SER A 60 -1.04 2.51 3.47
CA SER A 60 -1.10 2.60 4.94
C SER A 60 -2.47 2.22 5.47
N ARG A 61 -3.57 2.71 4.85
CA ARG A 61 -4.94 2.37 5.25
C ARG A 61 -5.27 0.91 5.04
N GLU A 62 -4.96 0.37 3.86
CA GLU A 62 -5.26 -1.04 3.53
C GLU A 62 -4.48 -1.98 4.44
N PHE A 63 -3.20 -1.68 4.69
CA PHE A 63 -2.38 -2.44 5.62
C PHE A 63 -2.96 -2.42 7.04
N ILE A 64 -3.27 -1.23 7.58
CA ILE A 64 -3.82 -1.09 8.94
C ILE A 64 -5.16 -1.81 9.06
N CYS A 65 -5.99 -1.82 8.01
CA CYS A 65 -7.26 -2.55 8.00
C CYS A 65 -7.06 -4.06 8.19
N ILE A 66 -6.13 -4.67 7.44
CA ILE A 66 -5.84 -6.11 7.50
C ILE A 66 -5.07 -6.44 8.78
N ALA A 67 -3.92 -5.79 8.98
CA ALA A 67 -3.01 -6.09 10.07
C ALA A 67 -3.59 -5.68 11.43
N GLY A 68 -4.30 -4.55 11.49
CA GLY A 68 -4.98 -4.11 12.72
C GLY A 68 -6.04 -5.10 13.17
N TRP A 69 -6.81 -5.67 12.23
CA TRP A 69 -7.71 -6.77 12.55
C TRP A 69 -6.94 -8.02 13.02
N LEU A 70 -5.82 -8.39 12.39
CA LEU A 70 -5.05 -9.55 12.86
C LEU A 70 -4.47 -9.36 14.27
N VAL A 71 -4.07 -8.13 14.63
CA VAL A 71 -3.58 -7.78 15.99
C VAL A 71 -4.70 -7.84 17.02
N THR A 72 -5.90 -7.32 16.72
CA THR A 72 -7.01 -7.33 17.69
C THR A 72 -7.45 -8.76 18.05
N TYR A 73 -7.36 -9.70 17.10
CA TYR A 73 -7.64 -11.12 17.32
C TYR A 73 -6.41 -11.91 17.79
N LYS A 74 -5.30 -11.24 18.17
CA LYS A 74 -4.04 -11.83 18.66
C LYS A 74 -3.44 -12.88 17.71
N LYS A 75 -3.69 -12.75 16.41
CA LYS A 75 -3.11 -13.64 15.38
C LYS A 75 -1.67 -13.25 15.03
N ILE A 76 -1.32 -11.97 15.23
CA ILE A 76 0.04 -11.45 15.07
C ILE A 76 0.38 -10.53 16.24
N SER A 77 1.67 -10.41 16.55
CA SER A 77 2.16 -9.43 17.53
C SER A 77 2.36 -8.05 16.92
N ALA A 78 2.47 -7.00 17.75
CA ALA A 78 2.79 -5.66 17.28
C ALA A 78 4.16 -5.59 16.57
N ASN A 79 5.12 -6.40 17.01
CA ASN A 79 6.44 -6.48 16.38
C ASN A 79 6.36 -7.12 14.99
N GLU A 80 5.60 -8.21 14.86
CA GLU A 80 5.31 -8.82 13.55
C GLU A 80 4.56 -7.85 12.62
N GLN A 81 3.61 -7.08 13.16
CA GLN A 81 2.92 -6.05 12.40
C GLN A 81 3.90 -5.03 11.80
N ALA A 82 4.85 -4.53 12.60
CA ALA A 82 5.89 -3.62 12.13
C ALA A 82 6.79 -4.27 11.07
N PHE A 83 7.17 -5.53 11.28
CA PHE A 83 7.95 -6.30 10.31
C PHE A 83 7.22 -6.45 8.97
N TYR A 84 5.94 -6.85 8.98
CA TYR A 84 5.13 -6.97 7.76
C TYR A 84 4.92 -5.62 7.07
N PHE A 85 4.73 -4.55 7.85
CA PHE A 85 4.61 -3.19 7.30
C PHE A 85 5.88 -2.80 6.57
N TRP A 86 7.05 -3.01 7.17
CA TRP A 86 8.33 -2.80 6.52
C TRP A 86 8.44 -3.68 5.27
N LYS A 87 8.14 -4.99 5.37
CA LYS A 87 8.22 -5.98 4.26
C LYS A 87 7.40 -5.58 3.03
N GLY A 88 6.22 -4.98 3.22
CA GLY A 88 5.36 -4.52 2.13
C GLY A 88 5.89 -3.31 1.36
N ILE A 89 6.85 -2.56 1.90
CA ILE A 89 7.45 -1.40 1.23
C ILE A 89 8.45 -1.86 0.16
N PRO A 90 8.41 -1.32 -1.08
CA PRO A 90 9.35 -1.70 -2.11
C PRO A 90 10.77 -1.27 -1.77
N LYS A 91 11.72 -2.07 -2.26
CA LYS A 91 13.16 -1.93 -1.95
C LYS A 91 13.73 -0.53 -2.19
N SER A 92 13.33 0.15 -3.26
CA SER A 92 13.84 1.48 -3.59
C SER A 92 13.43 2.54 -2.56
N PHE A 93 12.17 2.54 -2.16
CA PHE A 93 11.66 3.48 -1.16
C PHE A 93 12.14 3.12 0.24
N ARG A 94 12.24 1.81 0.53
CA ARG A 94 12.79 1.31 1.78
C ARG A 94 14.23 1.76 2.01
N ALA A 95 15.09 1.66 1.00
CA ALA A 95 16.49 2.09 1.11
C ALA A 95 16.63 3.58 1.43
N GLN A 96 15.74 4.41 0.86
CA GLN A 96 15.67 5.83 1.20
C GLN A 96 15.23 6.01 2.65
N LEU A 97 14.10 5.42 3.06
CA LEU A 97 13.60 5.51 4.43
C LEU A 97 14.64 5.04 5.46
N GLU A 98 15.30 3.92 5.19
CA GLU A 98 16.35 3.35 6.02
C GLU A 98 17.51 4.34 6.22
N SER A 99 17.99 4.97 5.14
CA SER A 99 19.06 5.97 5.26
C SER A 99 18.70 7.15 6.17
N TYR A 100 17.45 7.61 6.13
CA TYR A 100 16.98 8.68 7.01
C TYR A 100 16.72 8.20 8.45
N LEU A 101 16.19 6.99 8.63
CA LEU A 101 15.97 6.39 9.95
C LEU A 101 17.30 6.20 10.68
N LEU A 102 18.33 5.66 10.02
CA LEU A 102 19.67 5.55 10.61
C LEU A 102 20.36 6.91 10.84
N ALA A 103 20.03 7.92 10.04
CA ALA A 103 20.55 9.27 10.27
C ALA A 103 19.93 9.93 11.52
N ILE A 104 18.70 9.57 11.87
CA ILE A 104 18.03 10.03 13.09
C ILE A 104 18.56 9.24 14.30
N ASP A 105 18.54 7.91 14.21
CA ASP A 105 18.96 7.01 15.28
C ASP A 105 20.04 6.02 14.79
N PRO A 106 21.32 6.41 14.86
CA PRO A 106 22.43 5.59 14.34
C PRO A 106 22.72 4.35 15.19
N SER A 107 22.19 4.29 16.42
CA SER A 107 22.36 3.16 17.34
C SER A 107 21.26 2.10 17.19
N HIS A 108 20.33 2.27 16.25
CA HIS A 108 19.21 1.34 16.06
C HIS A 108 19.68 -0.02 15.51
N ASP A 109 19.18 -1.10 16.07
CA ASP A 109 19.51 -2.45 15.63
C ASP A 109 18.73 -2.84 14.37
N LEU A 110 19.45 -3.20 13.31
CA LEU A 110 18.90 -3.57 12.00
C LEU A 110 18.10 -4.88 12.04
N GLU A 111 18.31 -5.72 13.04
CA GLU A 111 17.50 -6.94 13.22
C GLU A 111 16.08 -6.61 13.71
N THR A 112 15.91 -5.46 14.37
CA THR A 112 14.61 -5.03 14.90
C THR A 112 13.87 -4.14 13.91
N PRO A 113 12.59 -4.42 13.59
CA PRO A 113 11.83 -3.59 12.68
C PRO A 113 11.55 -2.22 13.29
N PHE A 114 11.66 -1.17 12.47
CA PHE A 114 11.33 0.20 12.87
C PHE A 114 9.85 0.35 13.22
N GLU A 115 9.54 1.28 14.12
CA GLU A 115 8.14 1.59 14.47
C GLU A 115 7.36 2.12 13.26
N ILE A 116 6.14 1.59 13.07
CA ILE A 116 5.26 1.97 11.95
C ILE A 116 4.99 3.47 11.92
N ASN A 117 4.87 4.10 13.09
CA ASN A 117 4.57 5.51 13.20
C ASN A 117 5.72 6.38 12.67
N ASP A 118 6.96 6.00 12.97
CA ASP A 118 8.13 6.76 12.53
C ASP A 118 8.39 6.57 11.04
N ILE A 119 8.22 5.34 10.53
CA ILE A 119 8.21 5.08 9.09
C ILE A 119 7.14 5.95 8.41
N HIS A 120 5.93 6.03 8.98
CA HIS A 120 4.82 6.79 8.39
C HIS A 120 5.06 8.31 8.41
N LYS A 121 5.59 8.86 9.51
CA LYS A 121 5.94 10.29 9.61
C LYS A 121 7.03 10.65 8.60
N LEU A 122 8.06 9.81 8.49
CA LEU A 122 9.18 10.04 7.59
C LEU A 122 8.75 9.90 6.12
N ALA A 123 8.02 8.84 5.77
CA ALA A 123 7.49 8.68 4.42
C ALA A 123 6.60 9.87 4.02
N LYS A 124 5.82 10.40 4.96
CA LYS A 124 5.01 11.59 4.74
C LYS A 124 5.86 12.82 4.43
N SER A 125 6.93 13.09 5.19
CA SER A 125 7.78 14.27 4.95
C SER A 125 8.52 14.17 3.62
N MET A 126 9.06 12.99 3.28
CA MET A 126 9.75 12.74 2.02
C MET A 126 8.83 12.97 0.80
N LEU A 127 7.61 12.41 0.84
CA LEU A 127 6.66 12.51 -0.27
C LEU A 127 6.00 13.90 -0.37
N GLN A 128 6.01 14.69 0.70
CA GLN A 128 5.57 16.09 0.65
C GLN A 128 6.62 16.97 -0.02
N TYR A 129 7.89 16.78 0.31
CA TYR A 129 9.00 17.58 -0.23
C TYR A 129 9.15 17.44 -1.76
N GLU A 130 9.04 16.24 -2.32
CA GLU A 130 9.11 16.05 -3.78
C GLU A 130 8.00 16.81 -4.53
N LYS A 131 6.83 16.97 -3.92
CA LYS A 131 5.72 17.69 -4.55
C LYS A 131 6.03 19.18 -4.68
N ASP A 132 6.59 19.77 -3.63
CA ASP A 132 6.85 21.21 -3.58
C ASP A 132 8.08 21.59 -4.43
N SER A 133 9.08 20.70 -4.52
CA SER A 133 10.22 20.85 -5.44
C SER A 133 9.84 20.88 -6.93
N SER A 134 8.67 20.35 -7.29
CA SER A 134 8.20 20.31 -8.69
C SER A 134 7.45 21.58 -9.13
N THR A 135 7.24 22.55 -8.23
CA THR A 135 6.55 23.83 -8.51
C THR A 135 7.50 25.02 -8.30
N SER A 136 8.60 25.06 -9.04
CA SER A 136 9.45 26.26 -9.12
C SER A 136 10.08 26.43 -10.50
N SER A 137 9.25 26.84 -11.46
CA SER A 137 9.61 27.62 -12.64
C SER A 137 8.33 27.97 -13.37
N ASP A 138 7.72 29.09 -13.00
CA ASP A 138 6.86 29.92 -13.86
C ASP A 138 6.63 31.27 -13.16
N GLU A 139 7.72 32.00 -12.90
CA GLU A 139 7.66 33.44 -12.70
C GLU A 139 7.96 34.09 -14.06
N ALA A 140 6.92 34.29 -14.87
CA ALA A 140 6.99 35.11 -16.07
C ALA A 140 6.08 36.32 -15.87
N SER A 141 6.71 37.39 -15.44
CA SER A 141 6.21 38.76 -15.33
C SER A 141 5.34 39.16 -16.52
N LYS A 142 4.17 39.72 -16.23
CA LYS A 142 3.33 40.39 -17.22
C LYS A 142 4.09 41.61 -17.76
N SER A 143 4.41 41.59 -19.06
CA SER A 143 4.83 42.78 -19.80
C SER A 143 3.96 42.90 -21.05
N ASP A 144 3.06 43.88 -21.03
CA ASP A 144 2.34 44.35 -22.22
C ASP A 144 3.34 44.96 -23.22
N SER A 145 3.35 44.47 -24.44
CA SER A 145 3.83 45.21 -25.61
C SER A 145 3.24 44.63 -26.89
N ASN A 146 2.30 45.38 -27.47
CA ASN A 146 1.88 45.21 -28.86
C ASN A 146 2.96 45.78 -29.78
N SER A 147 3.43 45.01 -30.76
CA SER A 147 3.68 45.53 -32.10
C SER A 147 3.90 44.42 -33.12
N GLU A 148 3.14 44.54 -34.21
CA GLU A 148 3.15 43.79 -35.46
C GLU A 148 4.55 43.55 -36.05
N SER A 149 4.79 42.38 -36.66
CA SER A 149 5.23 42.29 -38.07
C SER A 149 5.43 40.85 -38.56
N SER A 150 4.70 40.55 -39.64
CA SER A 150 5.07 39.82 -40.87
C SER A 150 5.73 38.43 -40.85
N LYS A 151 4.94 37.53 -41.44
CA LYS A 151 5.17 36.20 -42.02
C LYS A 151 6.53 35.96 -42.71
N SER A 152 7.12 34.79 -42.44
CA SER A 152 7.75 33.93 -43.44
C SER A 152 7.94 32.50 -42.93
N GLU A 153 7.95 31.59 -43.89
CA GLU A 153 7.65 30.16 -43.84
C GLU A 153 8.97 29.37 -43.73
N GLU A 154 9.01 28.27 -42.97
CA GLU A 154 9.77 27.07 -43.36
C GLU A 154 9.46 25.86 -42.47
N GLU A 155 9.27 24.71 -43.11
CA GLU A 155 8.96 23.42 -42.51
C GLU A 155 10.20 22.73 -41.92
N THR A 156 10.00 21.80 -40.96
CA THR A 156 10.58 20.44 -41.03
C THR A 156 10.05 19.51 -39.90
N THR A 157 9.03 18.74 -40.29
CA THR A 157 8.81 17.31 -40.03
C THR A 157 9.24 16.60 -38.72
N THR A 158 8.20 16.20 -37.97
CA THR A 158 7.90 14.84 -37.46
C THR A 158 8.63 14.20 -36.26
N ARG A 159 7.82 14.08 -35.20
CA ARG A 159 7.65 13.00 -34.19
C ARG A 159 8.12 11.60 -34.64
N LYS A 160 8.72 10.82 -33.70
CA LYS A 160 8.26 9.44 -33.35
C LYS A 160 9.03 8.79 -32.18
N PHE A 161 8.27 8.47 -31.13
CA PHE A 161 8.53 7.39 -30.19
C PHE A 161 8.64 6.04 -30.90
N LYS A 162 9.52 5.13 -30.44
CA LYS A 162 9.42 3.69 -30.75
C LYS A 162 9.87 2.80 -29.59
N ASN A 163 8.86 2.12 -29.07
CA ASN A 163 8.88 0.97 -28.16
C ASN A 163 9.38 -0.28 -28.93
N LYS A 164 10.12 -1.22 -28.29
CA LYS A 164 10.23 -2.60 -28.83
C LYS A 164 10.47 -3.66 -27.75
N LYS A 165 9.41 -4.44 -27.53
CA LYS A 165 9.38 -5.78 -26.90
C LYS A 165 10.30 -6.75 -27.65
N LYS A 166 10.94 -7.67 -26.93
CA LYS A 166 11.37 -8.98 -27.47
C LYS A 166 10.78 -10.10 -26.60
N LYS A 167 9.86 -10.86 -27.20
CA LYS A 167 9.45 -12.20 -26.79
C LYS A 167 10.37 -13.20 -27.51
N SER A 168 10.88 -14.21 -26.82
CA SER A 168 11.30 -15.47 -27.43
C SER A 168 10.48 -16.61 -26.84
N LYS A 169 9.88 -17.41 -27.73
CA LYS A 169 9.22 -18.69 -27.43
C LYS A 169 10.24 -19.80 -27.69
N LYS A 170 10.13 -20.92 -26.96
CA LYS A 170 9.80 -22.28 -27.49
C LYS A 170 10.43 -23.39 -26.63
N CYS A 171 9.59 -24.29 -26.10
CA CYS A 171 9.89 -25.71 -25.99
C CYS A 171 8.61 -26.49 -26.35
N LYS A 172 8.78 -27.48 -27.23
CA LYS A 172 7.77 -28.43 -27.72
C LYS A 172 7.88 -29.71 -26.88
N THR A 173 6.76 -30.39 -26.62
CA THR A 173 6.69 -31.86 -26.46
C THR A 173 5.25 -32.36 -26.67
N ALA A 174 5.15 -33.62 -27.12
CA ALA A 174 3.99 -34.51 -27.27
C ALA A 174 3.57 -34.74 -28.73
N THR A 175 3.96 -35.90 -29.29
CA THR A 175 3.18 -37.14 -29.19
C THR A 175 4.13 -38.32 -29.13
#